data_AF-A0A2E4WTA7-F1
#
_entry.id   AF-A0A2E4WTA7-F1
#
_cell.length_a   1.000
_cell.length_b   1.000
_cell.length_c   1.000
_cell.angle_alpha   90.00
_cell.angle_beta   90.00
_cell.angle_gamma   90.00
#
_symmetry.space_group_name_H-M   'P 1'
#
loop_
_entity.id
_entity.type
_entity.pdbx_description
1 polymer ?
#
loop_
_entity_poly.entity_id
_entity_poly.type
_entity_poly.pdbx_seq_one_letter_code
_entity_poly.pdbx_strand_id
1 'polypeptide(L)'
;MFDLAANIVFWIHILFIVFVTFGSFLLLKKKTIIFFHFPALCWAFYAILTRTVCPLTYLERWLLIQANRDDFSSSFINQYLVPIVYPKEISHEQLMILAGFLILINFGIYLLVAKKHFSK
;
A
#
# COMPACT_ATOMS: atom_id res chain seq x y z
N MET A 1 6.49 -21.77 12.09
CA MET A 1 6.20 -21.76 10.62
C MET A 1 5.24 -20.63 10.26
N PHE A 2 4.18 -20.39 11.04
CA PHE A 2 3.25 -19.27 10.82
C PHE A 2 3.86 -17.87 11.02
N ASP A 3 4.85 -17.71 11.92
CA ASP A 3 5.60 -16.44 12.07
C ASP A 3 6.35 -16.01 10.80
N LEU A 4 6.95 -16.99 10.09
CA LEU A 4 7.62 -16.73 8.82
C LEU A 4 6.62 -16.25 7.76
N ALA A 5 5.44 -16.86 7.72
CA ALA A 5 4.38 -16.47 6.80
C ALA A 5 3.86 -15.05 7.09
N ALA A 6 3.66 -14.70 8.37
CA ALA A 6 3.31 -13.33 8.77
C ALA A 6 4.39 -12.32 8.34
N ASN A 7 5.67 -12.62 8.59
CA ASN A 7 6.78 -11.76 8.16
C ASN A 7 6.86 -11.58 6.63
N ILE A 8 6.53 -12.62 5.85
CA ILE A 8 6.51 -12.52 4.39
C ILE A 8 5.35 -11.63 3.93
N VAL A 9 4.14 -11.83 4.48
CA VAL A 9 2.97 -10.99 4.19
C VAL A 9 3.25 -9.53 4.53
N PHE A 10 3.95 -9.28 5.62
CA PHE A 10 4.45 -7.97 6.03
C PHE A 10 5.36 -7.31 4.97
N TRP A 11 6.40 -8.00 4.52
CA TRP A 11 7.30 -7.46 3.50
C TRP A 11 6.58 -7.18 2.19
N ILE A 12 5.61 -8.03 1.82
CA ILE A 12 4.75 -7.81 0.67
C ILE A 12 3.90 -6.55 0.85
N HIS A 13 3.38 -6.30 2.05
CA HIS A 13 2.58 -5.12 2.35
C HIS A 13 3.40 -3.81 2.25
N ILE A 14 4.62 -3.78 2.81
CA ILE A 14 5.52 -2.63 2.65
C ILE A 14 5.85 -2.42 1.18
N LEU A 15 6.19 -3.50 0.47
CA LEU A 15 6.50 -3.42 -0.95
C LEU A 15 5.30 -2.89 -1.75
N PHE A 16 4.07 -3.25 -1.36
CA PHE A 16 2.85 -2.71 -1.95
C PHE A 16 2.72 -1.20 -1.71
N ILE A 17 2.95 -0.70 -0.49
CA ILE A 17 2.91 0.74 -0.20
C ILE A 17 3.96 1.51 -1.01
N VAL A 18 5.20 1.01 -1.03
CA VAL A 18 6.30 1.59 -1.82
C VAL A 18 5.95 1.57 -3.30
N PHE A 19 5.37 0.48 -3.79
CA PHE A 19 4.95 0.34 -5.17
C PHE A 19 3.82 1.31 -5.54
N VAL A 20 2.80 1.49 -4.69
CA VAL A 20 1.73 2.47 -4.92
C VAL A 20 2.26 3.91 -4.92
N THR A 21 3.27 4.18 -4.10
CA THR A 21 3.84 5.53 -3.96
C THR A 21 4.75 5.89 -5.13
N PHE A 22 5.64 4.98 -5.52
CA PHE A 22 6.71 5.24 -6.49
C PHE A 22 6.59 4.46 -7.80
N GLY A 23 5.58 3.61 -7.95
CA GLY A 23 5.46 2.70 -9.09
C GLY A 23 5.23 3.42 -10.42
N SER A 24 4.67 4.64 -10.40
CA SER A 24 4.59 5.50 -11.58
C SER A 24 5.95 5.80 -12.22
N PHE A 25 7.02 5.93 -11.43
CA PHE A 25 8.37 6.14 -11.97
C PHE A 25 8.88 4.91 -12.72
N LEU A 26 8.48 3.70 -12.32
CA LEU A 26 8.85 2.48 -13.04
C LEU A 26 8.23 2.39 -14.44
N LEU A 27 7.11 3.09 -14.69
CA LEU A 27 6.53 3.16 -16.04
C LEU A 27 7.46 3.86 -17.04
N LEU A 28 8.38 4.72 -16.58
CA LEU A 28 9.41 5.32 -17.44
C LEU A 28 10.35 4.27 -18.04
N LYS A 29 10.58 3.16 -17.33
CA LYS A 29 11.41 2.04 -17.79
C LYS A 29 10.61 0.97 -18.52
N LYS A 30 9.44 0.58 -17.99
CA LYS A 30 8.61 -0.50 -18.57
C LYS A 30 7.12 -0.20 -18.44
N LYS A 31 6.46 0.04 -19.56
CA LYS A 31 5.04 0.39 -19.61
C LYS A 31 4.10 -0.67 -19.06
N THR A 32 4.45 -1.95 -19.21
CA THR A 32 3.58 -3.06 -18.79
C THR A 32 3.29 -3.00 -17.28
N ILE A 33 4.09 -2.25 -16.51
CA ILE A 33 3.88 -2.00 -15.09
C ILE A 33 2.58 -1.22 -14.85
N ILE A 34 2.06 -0.46 -15.81
CA ILE A 34 0.77 0.25 -15.67
C ILE A 34 -0.38 -0.70 -15.33
N PHE A 35 -0.38 -1.92 -15.90
CA PHE A 35 -1.42 -2.92 -15.63
C PHE A 35 -1.42 -3.42 -14.18
N PHE A 36 -0.29 -3.29 -13.48
CA PHE A 36 -0.17 -3.66 -12.06
C PHE A 36 -0.32 -2.43 -11.15
N HIS A 37 0.30 -1.32 -11.54
CA HIS A 37 0.33 -0.10 -10.74
C HIS A 37 -1.02 0.60 -10.69
N PHE A 38 -1.76 0.64 -11.80
CA PHE A 38 -3.07 1.28 -11.83
C PHE A 38 -4.09 0.60 -10.91
N PRO A 39 -4.30 -0.74 -10.96
CA PRO A 39 -5.15 -1.41 -9.98
C PRO A 39 -4.69 -1.24 -8.53
N ALA A 40 -3.38 -1.26 -8.28
CA ALA A 40 -2.82 -1.06 -6.94
C ALA A 40 -3.14 0.35 -6.39
N LEU A 41 -2.98 1.38 -7.23
CA LEU A 41 -3.31 2.77 -6.88
C LEU A 41 -4.81 2.96 -6.63
N CYS A 42 -5.66 2.37 -7.49
CA CYS A 42 -7.11 2.39 -7.31
C CYS A 42 -7.53 1.69 -6.01
N TRP A 43 -6.93 0.54 -5.70
CA TRP A 43 -7.18 -0.18 -4.46
C TRP A 43 -6.77 0.63 -3.23
N ALA A 44 -5.58 1.23 -3.26
CA ALA A 44 -5.10 2.06 -2.15
C ALA A 44 -6.03 3.26 -1.90
N PHE A 45 -6.48 3.94 -2.96
CA PHE A 45 -7.43 5.03 -2.84
C PHE A 45 -8.79 4.57 -2.30
N TYR A 46 -9.31 3.46 -2.80
CA TYR A 46 -10.54 2.86 -2.30
C TYR A 46 -10.44 2.54 -0.80
N ALA A 47 -9.36 1.90 -0.38
CA ALA A 47 -9.13 1.54 1.02
C ALA A 47 -9.10 2.78 1.95
N ILE A 48 -8.50 3.89 1.49
CA ILE A 48 -8.51 5.16 2.21
C ILE A 48 -9.94 5.72 2.28
N LEU A 49 -10.66 5.75 1.16
CA LEU A 49 -12.01 6.30 1.05
C LEU A 49 -13.02 5.58 1.94
N THR A 50 -13.02 4.25 1.91
CA THR A 50 -13.96 3.42 2.67
C THR A 50 -13.50 3.11 4.09
N ARG A 51 -12.32 3.62 4.48
CA ARG A 51 -11.63 3.26 5.74
C ARG A 51 -11.49 1.74 5.90
N THR A 52 -11.38 1.04 4.78
CA THR A 52 -11.25 -0.41 4.77
C THR A 52 -9.84 -0.78 5.17
N VAL A 53 -9.74 -1.64 6.19
CA VAL A 53 -8.46 -2.25 6.57
C VAL A 53 -8.00 -3.16 5.43
N CYS A 54 -6.72 -3.13 5.09
CA CYS A 54 -6.20 -3.94 4.00
C CYS A 54 -6.51 -5.44 4.23
N PRO A 55 -7.01 -6.19 3.22
CA PRO A 55 -7.31 -7.62 3.35
C PRO A 55 -6.09 -8.44 3.81
N LEU A 56 -4.88 -7.98 3.47
CA LEU A 56 -3.63 -8.58 3.95
C LEU A 56 -3.52 -8.57 5.48
N THR A 57 -4.04 -7.54 6.15
CA THR A 57 -4.03 -7.43 7.62
C THR A 57 -4.94 -8.48 8.26
N TYR A 58 -6.07 -8.83 7.63
CA TYR A 58 -6.93 -9.91 8.12
C TYR A 58 -6.24 -11.27 8.01
N LEU A 59 -5.58 -11.53 6.87
CA LEU A 59 -4.86 -12.79 6.64
C LEU A 59 -3.68 -12.94 7.60
N GLU A 60 -2.94 -11.87 7.82
CA GLU A 60 -1.84 -11.82 8.79
C GLU A 60 -2.31 -12.05 10.22
N ARG A 61 -3.38 -11.37 10.65
CA ARG A 61 -3.99 -11.57 11.97
C ARG A 61 -4.44 -13.01 12.14
N TRP A 62 -5.03 -13.61 11.11
CA TRP A 62 -5.42 -15.01 11.14
C TRP A 62 -4.20 -15.94 11.32
N LEU A 63 -3.10 -15.70 10.59
CA LEU A 63 -1.86 -16.46 10.73
C LEU A 63 -1.23 -16.33 12.13
N LEU A 64 -1.28 -15.14 12.74
CA LEU A 64 -0.76 -14.90 14.10
C LEU A 64 -1.57 -15.62 15.18
N ILE A 65 -2.90 -15.65 15.04
CA ILE A 65 -3.78 -16.43 15.93
C ILE A 65 -3.44 -17.92 15.83
N GLN A 66 -3.25 -18.44 14.60
CA GLN A 66 -2.83 -19.84 14.40
C GLN A 66 -1.41 -20.12 14.93
N ALA A 67 -0.57 -19.10 15.12
CA ALA A 67 0.74 -19.23 15.74
C ALA A 67 0.70 -19.26 17.28
N ASN A 68 -0.49 -19.25 17.91
CA ASN A 68 -0.66 -19.12 19.36
C ASN A 68 -0.04 -17.82 19.92
N ARG A 69 0.02 -16.78 19.10
CA ARG A 69 0.53 -15.44 19.44
C ARG A 69 -0.63 -14.45 19.57
N ASP A 70 -1.60 -14.79 20.42
CA ASP A 70 -2.77 -13.96 20.72
C ASP A 70 -2.43 -12.71 21.56
N ASP A 71 -1.18 -12.59 22.04
CA ASP A 71 -0.66 -11.38 22.68
C ASP A 71 -0.52 -10.25 21.65
N PHE A 72 -1.65 -9.60 21.41
CA PHE A 72 -1.87 -8.42 20.58
C PHE A 72 -0.83 -7.31 20.79
N SER A 73 -0.23 -7.24 21.98
CA SER A 73 0.76 -6.26 22.40
C SER A 73 2.19 -6.54 21.92
N SER A 74 2.53 -7.79 21.59
CA SER A 74 3.91 -8.22 21.29
C SER A 74 4.20 -8.41 19.81
N SER A 75 3.17 -8.32 18.95
CA SER A 75 3.38 -8.36 17.51
C SER A 75 4.12 -7.10 17.08
N PHE A 76 5.30 -7.26 16.47
CA PHE A 76 6.12 -6.20 15.89
C PHE A 76 5.29 -5.25 15.01
N ILE A 77 4.23 -5.77 14.38
CA ILE A 77 3.34 -5.00 13.50
C ILE A 77 2.43 -4.06 14.29
N ASN A 78 1.84 -4.49 15.40
CA ASN A 78 1.04 -3.59 16.24
C ASN A 78 1.90 -2.54 16.94
N GLN A 79 3.13 -2.90 17.31
CA GLN A 79 4.02 -2.01 18.04
C GLN A 79 4.75 -1.00 17.15
N TYR A 80 5.10 -1.39 15.91
CA TYR A 80 5.89 -0.56 15.00
C TYR A 80 5.15 -0.15 13.72
N LEU A 81 4.22 -0.96 13.19
CA LEU A 81 3.61 -0.73 11.87
C LEU A 81 2.25 -0.06 11.92
N VAL A 82 1.34 -0.49 12.80
CA VAL A 82 0.04 0.16 12.99
C VAL A 82 0.19 1.66 13.26
N PRO A 83 1.16 2.13 14.08
CA PRO A 83 1.37 3.56 14.25
C PRO A 83 1.89 4.28 12.99
N ILE A 84 2.60 3.58 12.10
CA ILE A 84 3.19 4.17 10.88
C ILE A 84 2.19 4.18 9.72
N VAL A 85 1.39 3.11 9.58
CA VAL A 85 0.43 2.93 8.49
C VAL A 85 -0.96 3.44 8.86
N TYR A 86 -1.34 3.32 10.13
CA TYR A 86 -2.56 3.89 10.73
C TYR A 86 -2.20 4.80 11.91
N PRO A 87 -1.44 5.88 11.68
CA PRO A 87 -1.10 6.81 12.74
C PRO A 87 -2.38 7.34 13.36
N LYS A 88 -2.54 7.10 14.67
CA LYS A 88 -3.66 7.63 15.46
C LYS A 88 -3.74 9.17 15.41
N GLU A 89 -2.62 9.80 15.07
CA GLU A 89 -2.43 11.25 15.02
C GLU A 89 -2.82 11.87 13.67
N ILE A 90 -2.96 11.08 12.61
CA ILE A 90 -3.37 11.59 11.30
C ILE A 90 -4.89 11.51 11.19
N SER A 91 -5.53 12.68 11.13
CA SER A 91 -6.96 12.79 10.83
C SER A 91 -7.26 12.19 9.46
N HIS A 92 -8.47 11.65 9.30
CA HIS A 92 -8.91 11.11 8.02
C HIS A 92 -8.85 12.15 6.88
N GLU A 93 -9.07 13.43 7.19
CA GLU A 93 -8.95 14.54 6.24
C GLU A 93 -7.51 14.68 5.72
N GLN A 94 -6.52 14.61 6.61
CA GLN A 94 -5.10 14.63 6.22
C GLN A 94 -4.73 13.44 5.34
N LEU A 95 -5.26 12.25 5.64
CA LEU A 95 -5.03 11.05 4.82
C LEU A 95 -5.65 11.20 3.42
N MET A 96 -6.85 11.79 3.32
CA MET A 96 -7.48 12.11 2.03
C MET A 96 -6.68 13.13 1.22
N ILE A 97 -6.14 14.17 1.87
CA ILE A 97 -5.26 15.16 1.22
C ILE A 97 -4.01 14.45 0.68
N LEU A 98 -3.35 13.62 1.50
CA LEU A 98 -2.17 12.87 1.09
C LEU A 98 -2.47 11.93 -0.09
N ALA A 99 -3.59 11.22 -0.05
CA ALA A 99 -4.05 10.35 -1.12
C ALA A 99 -4.30 11.14 -2.41
N GLY A 100 -4.94 12.31 -2.31
CA GLY A 100 -5.18 13.22 -3.44
C GLY A 100 -3.89 13.70 -4.08
N PHE A 101 -2.92 14.15 -3.28
CA PHE A 101 -1.59 14.54 -3.75
C PHE A 101 -0.88 13.38 -4.47
N LEU A 102 -0.92 12.18 -3.88
CA LEU A 102 -0.30 10.99 -4.44
C LEU A 102 -0.92 10.61 -5.78
N ILE A 103 -2.25 10.65 -5.90
CA ILE A 103 -2.95 10.42 -7.18
C ILE A 103 -2.56 11.47 -8.21
N LEU A 104 -2.53 12.75 -7.84
CA LEU A 104 -2.21 13.85 -8.75
C LEU A 104 -0.80 13.68 -9.35
N ILE A 105 0.19 13.36 -8.50
CA ILE A 105 1.57 13.12 -8.93
C ILE A 105 1.64 11.90 -9.87
N ASN A 106 1.04 10.78 -9.47
CA ASN A 106 1.06 9.54 -10.26
C ASN A 106 0.36 9.73 -11.62
N PHE A 107 -0.77 10.45 -11.64
CA PHE A 107 -1.51 10.78 -12.86
C PHE A 107 -0.70 11.70 -13.78
N GLY A 108 -0.02 12.71 -13.23
CA GLY A 108 0.90 13.55 -13.99
C GLY A 108 1.99 12.74 -14.69
N ILE A 109 2.58 11.77 -13.99
CA ILE A 109 3.59 10.86 -14.57
C ILE A 109 2.98 9.98 -15.67
N TYR A 110 1.77 9.46 -15.50
CA TYR A 110 1.08 8.71 -16.55
C TYR A 110 0.88 9.54 -17.82
N LEU A 111 0.45 10.79 -17.68
CA LEU A 111 0.28 11.71 -18.82
C LEU A 111 1.60 11.99 -19.52
N LEU A 112 2.70 12.18 -18.78
CA LEU A 112 4.04 12.37 -19.36
C LEU A 112 4.49 11.14 -20.16
N VAL A 113 4.28 9.93 -19.61
CA VAL A 113 4.59 8.67 -20.29
C VAL A 113 3.74 8.49 -21.55
N ALA A 114 2.44 8.83 -21.49
CA ALA A 114 1.53 8.77 -22.64
C ALA A 114 1.94 9.76 -23.74
N LYS A 115 2.22 11.02 -23.38
CA LYS A 115 2.69 12.06 -24.33
C LYS A 115 3.98 11.67 -25.05
N LYS A 116 4.96 11.13 -24.32
CA LYS A 116 6.22 10.65 -24.90
C LYS A 116 6.00 9.57 -25.96
N HIS A 117 4.89 8.84 -25.90
CA HIS A 117 4.59 7.76 -26.83
C HIS A 117 3.74 8.13 -28.03
N PHE A 118 2.86 9.12 -27.91
CA PHE A 118 2.12 9.64 -29.07
C PHE A 118 2.98 10.58 -29.93
N SER A 119 4.09 11.09 -29.39
CA SER A 119 5.03 11.95 -30.13
C SER A 119 6.11 11.18 -30.90
N LYS A 120 5.99 9.85 -31.02
CA LYS A 120 6.95 8.96 -31.69
C LYS A 120 6.24 8.16 -32.76
#